data_AF-A0A9E4IMF0-F1
#
_entry.id   AF-A0A9E4IMF0-F1
#
_cell.length_a   1.000
_cell.length_b   1.000
_cell.length_c   1.000
_cell.angle_alpha   90.00
_cell.angle_beta   90.00
_cell.angle_gamma   90.00
#
_symmetry.space_group_name_H-M   'P 1'
#
loop_
_entity.id
_entity.type
_entity.pdbx_description
1 polymer ?
#
loop_
_entity_poly.entity_id
_entity_poly.type
_entity_poly.pdbx_seq_one_letter_code
_entity_poly.pdbx_strand_id
1 'polypeptide(L)'
;MPAGMDRMSVLRALGAAPAECLELLNYNENHFDPTGLERGGPLPLADEPFVATWERYAREAESDGVWAVLRNALVQLRFPVREGMSREPAYESATRSSAPVCEPVTPLRLQRPRDLRLAIHATPAGRLPVLIAACREDFESLVRALTKRNEPAPVPAAVGACMVTGYTNVDRLRRLRDRWWAAYPIPTQAGWRRKLRELRAKKDLYRDRFVIASTAPYSGVPADCLGLDAGSWKRLSLTIRIEHESMHYFTRRVLGSMKNRLLDELIADYAGIVRATGRFRADWALRFLGLESYPDYRSGGRLEHYRGDPPLSDGAFRVLQSLVTRAVENLEAWSAAGDDATRPDGHIRTVVAMTRLTVEDLAAADAVRRLRAAARAVAPHVGRAPRPVHARPA
;
A
#
# COMPACT_ATOMS: atom_id res chain seq x y z
N MET A 1 20.93 -22.98 17.85
CA MET A 1 21.84 -22.21 16.96
C MET A 1 21.38 -20.76 17.01
N PRO A 2 22.23 -19.78 17.36
CA PRO A 2 21.83 -18.37 17.33
C PRO A 2 21.40 -18.00 15.89
N ALA A 3 20.28 -17.29 15.76
CA ALA A 3 19.59 -17.03 14.49
C ALA A 3 20.48 -16.46 13.36
N GLY A 4 21.59 -15.78 13.69
CA GLY A 4 22.54 -15.25 12.71
C GLY A 4 23.48 -16.28 12.06
N MET A 5 23.86 -17.36 12.75
CA MET A 5 24.74 -18.40 12.15
C MET A 5 24.02 -19.21 11.06
N ASP A 6 22.70 -19.31 11.18
CA ASP A 6 21.82 -20.02 10.25
C ASP A 6 21.64 -19.23 8.95
N ARG A 7 21.34 -17.93 9.02
CA ARG A 7 21.18 -17.05 7.84
C ARG A 7 22.45 -16.97 6.98
N MET A 8 23.62 -16.84 7.61
CA MET A 8 24.89 -16.80 6.88
C MET A 8 25.19 -18.13 6.16
N SER A 9 24.76 -19.26 6.73
CA SER A 9 24.90 -20.57 6.08
C SER A 9 24.06 -20.69 4.81
N VAL A 10 22.85 -20.13 4.81
CA VAL A 10 21.97 -20.08 3.62
C VAL A 10 22.65 -19.29 2.50
N LEU A 11 23.21 -18.12 2.82
CA LEU A 11 23.90 -17.28 1.84
C LEU A 11 25.15 -17.97 1.26
N ARG A 12 25.97 -18.59 2.10
CA ARG A 12 27.16 -19.35 1.65
C ARG A 12 26.78 -20.55 0.78
N ALA A 13 25.68 -21.25 1.11
CA ALA A 13 25.17 -22.35 0.29
C ALA A 13 24.68 -21.88 -1.10
N LEU A 14 24.35 -20.59 -1.24
CA LEU A 14 24.01 -19.94 -2.51
C LEU A 14 25.22 -19.33 -3.24
N GLY A 15 26.44 -19.61 -2.77
CA GLY A 15 27.69 -19.17 -3.39
C GLY A 15 28.16 -17.78 -2.97
N ALA A 16 27.57 -17.18 -1.92
CA ALA A 16 27.98 -15.86 -1.46
C ALA A 16 29.39 -15.86 -0.84
N ALA A 17 30.24 -14.95 -1.28
CA ALA A 17 31.51 -14.64 -0.65
C ALA A 17 31.31 -13.99 0.73
N PRO A 18 32.34 -13.97 1.61
CA PRO A 18 32.22 -13.39 2.95
C PRO A 18 31.74 -11.92 2.97
N ALA A 19 32.21 -11.09 2.02
CA ALA A 19 31.79 -9.70 1.92
C ALA A 19 30.32 -9.57 1.49
N GLU A 20 29.90 -10.34 0.50
CA GLU A 20 28.51 -10.39 0.02
C GLU A 20 27.55 -10.90 1.12
N CYS A 21 27.99 -11.85 1.95
CA CYS A 21 27.22 -12.31 3.11
C CYS A 21 26.92 -11.16 4.07
N LEU A 22 27.93 -10.39 4.46
CA LEU A 22 27.76 -9.27 5.40
C LEU A 22 26.87 -8.19 4.82
N GLU A 23 27.08 -7.87 3.54
CA GLU A 23 26.27 -6.90 2.81
C GLU A 23 24.79 -7.30 2.77
N LEU A 24 24.50 -8.55 2.40
CA LEU A 24 23.13 -9.07 2.32
C LEU A 24 22.45 -9.19 3.68
N LEU A 25 23.19 -9.61 4.73
CA LEU A 25 22.63 -9.69 6.08
C LEU A 25 22.17 -8.31 6.57
N ASN A 26 22.94 -7.26 6.29
CA ASN A 26 22.60 -5.87 6.62
C ASN A 26 21.43 -5.35 5.75
N TYR A 27 21.46 -5.63 4.45
CA TYR A 27 20.38 -5.26 3.53
C TYR A 27 19.03 -5.90 3.93
N ASN A 28 19.06 -7.18 4.29
CA ASN A 28 17.89 -7.99 4.68
C ASN A 28 17.53 -7.88 6.17
N GLU A 29 18.06 -6.90 6.90
CA GLU A 29 17.61 -6.66 8.27
C GLU A 29 16.09 -6.46 8.32
N ASN A 30 15.45 -7.20 9.22
CA ASN A 30 14.02 -7.09 9.44
C ASN A 30 13.73 -5.87 10.33
N HIS A 31 12.87 -4.98 9.84
CA HIS A 31 12.49 -3.74 10.52
C HIS A 31 11.02 -3.69 10.95
N PHE A 32 10.28 -4.79 10.81
CA PHE A 32 8.92 -4.87 11.31
C PHE A 32 8.94 -4.95 12.84
N ASP A 33 8.08 -4.16 13.47
CA ASP A 33 7.90 -4.16 14.92
C ASP A 33 6.81 -5.17 15.31
N PRO A 34 7.17 -6.36 15.83
CA PRO A 34 6.20 -7.41 16.13
C PRO A 34 5.25 -7.03 17.28
N THR A 35 5.62 -6.07 18.14
CA THR A 35 4.79 -5.60 19.26
C THR A 35 3.60 -4.76 18.78
N GLY A 36 3.62 -4.33 17.52
CA GLY A 36 2.54 -3.52 16.96
C GLY A 36 1.22 -4.30 16.80
N LEU A 37 1.26 -5.62 16.65
CA LEU A 37 0.07 -6.48 16.70
C LEU A 37 -0.58 -6.53 18.08
N GLU A 38 0.26 -6.53 19.13
CA GLU A 38 -0.20 -6.52 20.52
C GLU A 38 -0.86 -5.18 20.86
N ARG A 39 -0.29 -4.07 20.36
CA ARG A 39 -0.83 -2.71 20.53
C ARG A 39 -2.08 -2.43 19.69
N GLY A 40 -2.18 -3.03 18.50
CA GLY A 40 -3.24 -2.76 17.54
C GLY A 40 -4.60 -3.34 17.95
N GLY A 41 -4.62 -4.42 18.74
CA GLY A 41 -5.84 -5.15 19.06
C GLY A 41 -6.24 -6.15 17.97
N PRO A 42 -7.43 -6.76 18.06
CA PRO A 42 -7.85 -7.80 17.12
C PRO A 42 -8.06 -7.23 15.72
N LEU A 43 -7.65 -7.99 14.70
CA LEU A 43 -7.93 -7.67 13.30
C LEU A 43 -9.37 -8.09 12.91
N PRO A 44 -10.04 -7.37 12.00
CA PRO A 44 -9.58 -6.12 11.38
C PRO A 44 -9.61 -4.95 12.37
N LEU A 45 -8.65 -4.03 12.24
CA LEU A 45 -8.63 -2.80 13.03
C LEU A 45 -9.81 -1.89 12.68
N ALA A 46 -10.17 -1.02 13.62
CA ALA A 46 -11.14 0.04 13.38
C ALA A 46 -10.66 0.99 12.28
N ASP A 47 -11.61 1.56 11.54
CA ASP A 47 -11.34 2.55 10.52
C ASP A 47 -10.60 3.78 11.06
N GLU A 48 -9.73 4.35 10.24
CA GLU A 48 -9.20 5.69 10.53
C GLU A 48 -10.28 6.76 10.32
N PRO A 49 -10.21 7.91 11.02
CA PRO A 49 -11.26 8.94 10.97
C PRO A 49 -11.57 9.51 9.58
N PHE A 50 -10.67 9.35 8.60
CA PHE A 50 -10.94 9.79 7.22
C PHE A 50 -12.00 8.93 6.53
N VAL A 51 -12.15 7.64 6.87
CA VAL A 51 -12.99 6.69 6.13
C VAL A 51 -14.43 7.18 6.06
N ALA A 52 -15.00 7.64 7.18
CA ALA A 52 -16.38 8.14 7.22
C ALA A 52 -16.64 9.30 6.24
N THR A 53 -15.62 10.13 5.96
CA THR A 53 -15.73 11.22 4.98
C THR A 53 -15.69 10.66 3.55
N TRP A 54 -14.80 9.71 3.29
CA TRP A 54 -14.69 9.07 1.98
C TRP A 54 -15.91 8.20 1.62
N GLU A 55 -16.52 7.53 2.60
CA GLU A 55 -17.80 6.84 2.39
C GLU A 55 -18.91 7.82 1.99
N ARG A 56 -18.90 9.03 2.56
CA ARG A 56 -19.84 10.07 2.15
C ARG A 56 -19.59 10.49 0.70
N TYR A 57 -18.33 10.70 0.30
CA TYR A 57 -18.00 10.97 -1.10
C TYR A 57 -18.43 9.83 -2.02
N ALA A 58 -18.27 8.58 -1.60
CA ALA A 58 -18.72 7.42 -2.38
C ALA A 58 -20.25 7.42 -2.56
N ARG A 59 -21.03 7.69 -1.51
CA ARG A 59 -22.49 7.81 -1.60
C ARG A 59 -22.95 8.98 -2.48
N GLU A 60 -22.35 10.17 -2.31
CA GLU A 60 -22.64 11.33 -3.16
C GLU A 60 -22.29 11.04 -4.63
N ALA A 61 -21.27 10.22 -4.88
CA ALA A 61 -20.84 9.86 -6.22
C ALA A 61 -21.79 8.91 -6.95
N GLU A 62 -22.71 8.24 -6.25
CA GLU A 62 -23.75 7.39 -6.86
C GLU A 62 -24.72 8.22 -7.71
N SER A 63 -25.02 9.46 -7.32
CA SER A 63 -25.87 10.38 -8.09
C SER A 63 -25.06 11.30 -9.01
N ASP A 64 -23.97 11.89 -8.48
CA ASP A 64 -23.31 13.03 -9.13
C ASP A 64 -22.08 12.61 -9.96
N GLY A 65 -21.64 11.36 -9.80
CA GLY A 65 -20.42 10.82 -10.38
C GLY A 65 -19.16 11.18 -9.59
N VAL A 66 -18.23 10.21 -9.54
CA VAL A 66 -17.00 10.29 -8.72
C VAL A 66 -16.19 11.54 -9.00
N TRP A 67 -15.96 11.87 -10.27
CA TRP A 67 -15.15 13.03 -10.64
C TRP A 67 -15.76 14.36 -10.16
N ALA A 68 -17.08 14.53 -10.29
CA ALA A 68 -17.75 15.77 -9.89
C ALA A 68 -17.67 15.98 -8.37
N VAL A 69 -17.97 14.94 -7.59
CA VAL A 69 -17.91 14.96 -6.13
C VAL A 69 -16.48 15.24 -5.65
N LEU A 70 -15.51 14.49 -6.17
CA LEU A 70 -14.12 14.65 -5.74
C LEU A 70 -13.54 16.00 -6.15
N ARG A 71 -13.90 16.57 -7.30
CA ARG A 71 -13.46 17.92 -7.69
C ARG A 71 -13.92 18.98 -6.69
N ASN A 72 -15.10 18.81 -6.11
CA ASN A 72 -15.63 19.72 -5.10
C ASN A 72 -14.98 19.50 -3.72
N ALA A 73 -14.70 18.23 -3.38
CA ALA A 73 -14.14 17.83 -2.09
C ALA A 73 -12.62 18.04 -1.99
N LEU A 74 -11.88 17.69 -3.03
CA LEU A 74 -10.42 17.66 -3.09
C LEU A 74 -9.92 18.86 -3.89
N VAL A 75 -9.52 19.91 -3.18
CA VAL A 75 -9.26 21.23 -3.76
C VAL A 75 -8.23 21.23 -4.89
N GLN A 76 -7.23 20.35 -4.85
CA GLN A 76 -6.19 20.20 -5.87
C GLN A 76 -6.75 19.82 -7.24
N LEU A 77 -7.89 19.12 -7.28
CA LEU A 77 -8.55 18.73 -8.53
C LEU A 77 -9.21 19.91 -9.25
N ARG A 78 -9.32 21.06 -8.58
CA ARG A 78 -9.79 22.30 -9.22
C ARG A 78 -8.68 23.00 -9.97
N PHE A 79 -7.40 22.70 -9.73
CA PHE A 79 -6.26 23.36 -10.37
C PHE A 79 -5.64 22.50 -11.48
N PRO A 80 -5.10 23.09 -12.55
CA PRO A 80 -4.45 22.31 -13.61
C PRO A 80 -3.13 21.72 -13.10
N VAL A 81 -2.53 20.82 -13.88
CA VAL A 81 -1.13 20.42 -13.68
C VAL A 81 -0.26 21.27 -14.60
N ARG A 82 0.62 22.11 -14.04
CA ARG A 82 1.59 22.92 -14.78
C ARG A 82 2.75 23.37 -13.92
N GLU A 83 3.85 23.73 -14.55
CA GLU A 83 5.03 24.24 -13.86
C GLU A 83 4.71 25.51 -13.06
N GLY A 84 5.11 25.52 -11.79
CA GLY A 84 4.94 26.66 -10.89
C GLY A 84 3.56 26.78 -10.25
N MET A 85 2.64 25.85 -10.53
CA MET A 85 1.27 25.87 -9.99
C MET A 85 1.25 25.95 -8.46
N SER A 86 2.19 25.28 -7.78
CA SER A 86 2.27 25.25 -6.32
C SER A 86 2.64 26.60 -5.68
N ARG A 87 3.13 27.56 -6.49
CA ARG A 87 3.53 28.90 -6.06
C ARG A 87 2.50 29.97 -6.43
N GLU A 88 1.44 29.63 -7.17
CA GLU A 88 0.40 30.60 -7.49
C GLU A 88 -0.39 31.01 -6.23
N PRO A 89 -0.63 32.31 -5.98
CA PRO A 89 -1.33 32.76 -4.78
C PRO A 89 -2.72 32.13 -4.59
N ALA A 90 -3.46 31.91 -5.69
CA ALA A 90 -4.76 31.26 -5.67
C ALA A 90 -4.68 29.81 -5.18
N TYR A 91 -3.65 29.06 -5.61
CA TYR A 91 -3.41 27.69 -5.18
C TYR A 91 -3.03 27.62 -3.70
N GLU A 92 -2.10 28.47 -3.26
CA GLU A 92 -1.68 28.51 -1.86
C GLU A 92 -2.84 28.87 -0.93
N SER A 93 -3.64 29.88 -1.29
CA SER A 93 -4.80 30.30 -0.50
C SER A 93 -5.83 29.16 -0.36
N ALA A 94 -6.14 28.49 -1.47
CA ALA A 94 -7.08 27.39 -1.53
C ALA A 94 -6.62 26.17 -0.70
N THR A 95 -5.34 25.80 -0.79
CA THR A 95 -4.79 24.60 -0.15
C THR A 95 -4.36 24.80 1.31
N ARG A 96 -4.02 26.03 1.73
CA ARG A 96 -3.49 26.32 3.08
C ARG A 96 -4.50 26.98 4.02
N SER A 97 -5.38 27.84 3.50
CA SER A 97 -6.22 28.72 4.34
C SER A 97 -7.68 28.26 4.42
N SER A 98 -8.06 27.18 3.74
CA SER A 98 -9.47 26.76 3.59
C SER A 98 -10.37 27.90 3.09
N ALA A 99 -9.79 28.86 2.38
CA ALA A 99 -10.49 30.00 1.83
C ALA A 99 -11.43 29.53 0.70
N PRO A 100 -12.49 30.31 0.40
CA PRO A 100 -13.28 30.07 -0.81
C PRO A 100 -12.34 30.03 -2.02
N VAL A 101 -12.48 28.99 -2.82
CA VAL A 101 -11.65 28.80 -4.01
C VAL A 101 -12.37 29.48 -5.17
N CYS A 102 -11.78 30.56 -5.68
CA CYS A 102 -12.13 31.05 -7.01
C CYS A 102 -11.78 29.95 -8.02
N GLU A 103 -12.71 29.62 -8.91
CA GLU A 103 -12.44 28.68 -10.01
C GLU A 103 -11.23 29.18 -10.80
N PRO A 104 -10.17 28.38 -10.96
CA PRO A 104 -9.06 28.78 -11.80
C PRO A 104 -9.53 28.79 -13.26
N VAL A 105 -8.86 29.63 -14.06
CA VAL A 105 -9.17 29.81 -15.48
C VAL A 105 -9.18 28.48 -16.25
N THR A 106 -8.33 27.52 -15.84
CA THR A 106 -8.26 26.19 -16.44
C THR A 106 -8.16 25.13 -15.34
N PRO A 107 -9.23 24.37 -15.03
CA PRO A 107 -9.17 23.30 -14.03
C PRO A 107 -8.45 22.05 -14.54
N LEU A 108 -8.16 21.10 -13.64
CA LEU A 108 -7.67 19.77 -14.03
C LEU A 108 -8.68 19.10 -14.98
N ARG A 109 -8.17 18.47 -16.04
CA ARG A 109 -8.98 17.68 -16.97
C ARG A 109 -8.47 16.26 -17.00
N LEU A 110 -9.38 15.32 -16.73
CA LEU A 110 -9.16 13.90 -17.00
C LEU A 110 -9.61 13.60 -18.43
N GLN A 111 -8.96 12.63 -19.07
CA GLN A 111 -9.33 12.08 -20.37
C GLN A 111 -10.63 11.28 -20.27
N ARG A 112 -10.81 10.48 -19.21
CA ARG A 112 -11.98 9.64 -19.00
C ARG A 112 -12.57 9.82 -17.60
N PRO A 113 -13.06 11.03 -17.27
CA PRO A 113 -13.58 11.35 -15.94
C PRO A 113 -14.78 10.48 -15.53
N ARG A 114 -15.57 9.99 -16.49
CA ARG A 114 -16.72 9.10 -16.26
C ARG A 114 -16.31 7.69 -15.83
N ASP A 115 -15.09 7.27 -16.16
CA ASP A 115 -14.57 5.94 -15.84
C ASP A 115 -13.77 5.91 -14.53
N LEU A 116 -13.62 7.07 -13.87
CA LEU A 116 -13.00 7.17 -12.55
C LEU A 116 -13.90 6.49 -11.52
N ARG A 117 -13.35 5.53 -10.78
CA ARG A 117 -14.07 4.82 -9.72
C ARG A 117 -13.50 5.16 -8.35
N LEU A 118 -14.37 5.24 -7.35
CA LEU A 118 -14.02 5.33 -5.93
C LEU A 118 -14.53 4.08 -5.23
N ALA A 119 -13.64 3.31 -4.60
CA ALA A 119 -13.99 2.17 -3.77
C ALA A 119 -13.55 2.39 -2.33
N ILE A 120 -14.32 1.87 -1.37
CA ILE A 120 -13.94 1.80 0.04
C ILE A 120 -13.55 0.35 0.31
N HIS A 121 -12.25 0.05 0.18
CA HIS A 121 -11.71 -1.30 0.21
C HIS A 121 -11.47 -1.76 1.65
N ALA A 122 -11.95 -2.95 2.01
CA ALA A 122 -11.74 -3.52 3.34
C ALA A 122 -10.34 -4.11 3.47
N THR A 123 -9.63 -3.79 4.55
CA THR A 123 -8.31 -4.35 4.85
C THR A 123 -8.26 -4.84 6.31
N PRO A 124 -7.27 -5.66 6.68
CA PRO A 124 -7.05 -6.02 8.08
C PRO A 124 -6.70 -4.81 8.97
N ALA A 125 -6.26 -3.70 8.40
CA ALA A 125 -5.95 -2.46 9.10
C ALA A 125 -7.11 -1.44 9.03
N GLY A 126 -8.35 -1.89 8.81
CA GLY A 126 -9.50 -1.01 8.58
C GLY A 126 -9.69 -0.68 7.11
N ARG A 127 -10.77 0.02 6.77
CA ARG A 127 -11.11 0.32 5.36
C ARG A 127 -10.24 1.45 4.79
N LEU A 128 -9.96 1.37 3.50
CA LEU A 128 -9.08 2.27 2.77
C LEU A 128 -9.75 2.75 1.47
N PRO A 129 -9.84 4.08 1.24
CA PRO A 129 -10.33 4.61 -0.02
C PRO A 129 -9.35 4.31 -1.16
N VAL A 130 -9.89 3.94 -2.32
CA VAL A 130 -9.12 3.63 -3.53
C VAL A 130 -9.73 4.37 -4.71
N LEU A 131 -8.95 5.26 -5.32
CA LEU A 131 -9.25 5.93 -6.58
C LEU A 131 -8.70 5.11 -7.73
N ILE A 132 -9.56 4.67 -8.63
CA ILE A 132 -9.19 3.77 -9.73
C ILE A 132 -9.33 4.51 -11.06
N ALA A 133 -8.21 4.86 -11.65
CA ALA A 133 -8.12 5.51 -12.96
C ALA A 133 -8.12 4.48 -14.09
N ALA A 134 -8.97 4.69 -15.09
CA ALA A 134 -9.14 3.76 -16.20
C ALA A 134 -8.00 3.80 -17.23
N CYS A 135 -7.30 4.93 -17.37
CA CYS A 135 -6.11 5.11 -18.22
C CYS A 135 -4.90 5.60 -17.43
N ARG A 136 -3.75 5.53 -18.10
CA ARG A 136 -2.47 6.03 -17.60
C ARG A 136 -2.48 7.54 -17.41
N GLU A 137 -3.02 8.28 -18.37
CA GLU A 137 -3.04 9.76 -18.36
C GLU A 137 -3.82 10.30 -17.15
N ASP A 138 -4.96 9.68 -16.84
CA ASP A 138 -5.77 10.04 -15.67
C ASP A 138 -5.07 9.65 -14.37
N PHE A 139 -4.44 8.48 -14.33
CA PHE A 139 -3.63 8.04 -13.20
C PHE A 139 -2.51 9.06 -12.90
N GLU A 140 -1.72 9.44 -13.90
CA GLU A 140 -0.65 10.42 -13.74
C GLU A 140 -1.18 11.79 -13.33
N SER A 141 -2.28 12.24 -13.91
CA SER A 141 -2.91 13.52 -13.57
C SER A 141 -3.34 13.56 -12.10
N LEU A 142 -3.97 12.48 -11.61
CA LEU A 142 -4.37 12.35 -10.21
C LEU A 142 -3.14 12.29 -9.27
N VAL A 143 -2.11 11.52 -9.64
CA VAL A 143 -0.86 11.44 -8.85
C VAL A 143 -0.19 12.81 -8.75
N ARG A 144 -0.05 13.54 -9.87
CA ARG A 144 0.56 14.87 -9.89
C ARG A 144 -0.23 15.88 -9.05
N ALA A 145 -1.55 15.91 -9.21
CA ALA A 145 -2.42 16.79 -8.44
C ALA A 145 -2.36 16.48 -6.93
N LEU A 146 -2.54 15.21 -6.54
CA LEU A 146 -2.76 14.84 -5.14
C LEU A 146 -1.46 14.58 -4.36
N THR A 147 -0.33 14.34 -5.03
CA THR A 147 0.95 14.03 -4.37
C THR A 147 2.10 14.97 -4.73
N LYS A 148 2.02 15.65 -5.89
CA LYS A 148 3.08 16.53 -6.40
C LYS A 148 2.67 18.00 -6.45
N ARG A 149 1.62 18.37 -5.70
CA ARG A 149 1.12 19.75 -5.58
C ARG A 149 0.81 20.39 -6.94
N ASN A 150 0.23 19.59 -7.85
CA ASN A 150 -0.11 20.00 -9.21
C ASN A 150 1.09 20.41 -10.10
N GLU A 151 2.32 20.07 -9.70
CA GLU A 151 3.50 20.24 -10.54
C GLU A 151 3.60 19.10 -11.58
N PRO A 152 4.18 19.34 -12.77
CA PRO A 152 4.31 18.36 -13.85
C PRO A 152 5.45 17.37 -13.59
N ALA A 153 5.58 16.91 -12.34
CA ALA A 153 6.63 15.98 -11.95
C ALA A 153 6.47 14.64 -12.70
N PRO A 154 7.59 14.00 -13.09
CA PRO A 154 7.53 12.71 -13.77
C PRO A 154 6.92 11.65 -12.85
N VAL A 155 6.07 10.81 -13.43
CA VAL A 155 5.52 9.62 -12.78
C VAL A 155 6.13 8.42 -13.51
N PRO A 156 6.97 7.59 -12.86
CA PRO A 156 7.65 6.50 -13.55
C PRO A 156 6.67 5.55 -14.22
N ALA A 157 7.00 5.04 -15.40
CA ALA A 157 6.13 4.13 -16.16
C ALA A 157 5.81 2.84 -15.39
N ALA A 158 6.76 2.35 -14.59
CA ALA A 158 6.61 1.17 -13.76
C ALA A 158 5.62 1.35 -12.58
N VAL A 159 5.35 2.60 -12.17
CA VAL A 159 4.46 2.88 -11.03
C VAL A 159 3.01 2.75 -11.47
N GLY A 160 2.35 1.68 -11.05
CA GLY A 160 0.95 1.39 -11.36
C GLY A 160 -0.06 1.82 -10.28
N ALA A 161 0.41 2.06 -9.06
CA ALA A 161 -0.35 2.59 -7.94
C ALA A 161 0.52 3.51 -7.06
N CYS A 162 -0.13 4.28 -6.21
CA CYS A 162 0.53 5.13 -5.23
C CYS A 162 -0.33 5.24 -3.97
N MET A 163 0.25 4.87 -2.82
CA MET A 163 -0.29 5.24 -1.51
C MET A 163 -0.09 6.73 -1.24
N VAL A 164 -1.19 7.47 -1.16
CA VAL A 164 -1.17 8.86 -0.70
C VAL A 164 -1.18 8.88 0.81
N THR A 165 -0.11 9.38 1.43
CA THR A 165 -0.01 9.51 2.88
C THR A 165 -0.01 10.97 3.32
N GLY A 166 -0.89 11.30 4.27
CA GLY A 166 -0.90 12.63 4.89
C GLY A 166 -1.51 13.74 4.04
N TYR A 167 -2.38 13.39 3.10
CA TYR A 167 -3.11 14.37 2.29
C TYR A 167 -3.96 15.28 3.18
N THR A 168 -3.73 16.59 3.12
CA THR A 168 -4.51 17.55 3.92
C THR A 168 -5.85 17.79 3.24
N ASN A 169 -6.92 17.21 3.78
CA ASN A 169 -8.27 17.30 3.24
C ASN A 169 -8.96 18.58 3.76
N VAL A 170 -8.99 19.59 2.89
CA VAL A 170 -9.57 20.91 3.19
C VAL A 170 -11.08 20.82 3.43
N ASP A 171 -11.81 19.90 2.79
CA ASP A 171 -13.23 19.67 3.09
C ASP A 171 -13.44 19.21 4.53
N ARG A 172 -12.62 18.28 5.02
CA ARG A 172 -12.66 17.84 6.43
C ARG A 172 -12.34 18.98 7.39
N LEU A 173 -11.33 19.79 7.11
CA LEU A 173 -11.02 20.99 7.90
C LEU A 173 -12.19 21.98 7.93
N ARG A 174 -12.84 22.21 6.79
CA ARG A 174 -14.01 23.09 6.69
C ARG A 174 -15.15 22.58 7.55
N ARG A 175 -15.46 21.29 7.50
CA ARG A 175 -16.53 20.70 8.32
C ARG A 175 -16.23 20.70 9.81
N LEU A 176 -14.96 20.52 10.20
CA LEU A 176 -14.54 20.70 11.59
C LEU A 176 -14.75 22.15 12.05
N ARG A 177 -14.41 23.12 11.20
CA ARG A 177 -14.68 24.54 11.46
C ARG A 177 -16.17 24.80 11.60
N ASP A 178 -16.99 24.32 10.67
CA ASP A 178 -18.42 24.60 10.66
C ASP A 178 -19.13 23.97 11.89
N ARG A 179 -18.74 22.75 12.29
CA ARG A 179 -19.20 22.12 13.54
C ARG A 179 -18.79 22.92 14.78
N TRP A 180 -17.55 23.40 14.81
CA TRP A 180 -17.08 24.26 15.90
C TRP A 180 -17.86 25.58 15.92
N TRP A 181 -18.10 26.19 14.76
CA TRP A 181 -18.85 27.44 14.66
C TRP A 181 -20.28 27.31 15.18
N ALA A 182 -20.95 26.20 14.87
CA ALA A 182 -22.30 25.90 15.34
C ALA A 182 -22.38 25.58 16.84
N ALA A 183 -21.30 25.08 17.45
CA ALA A 183 -21.28 24.68 18.86
C ALA A 183 -20.98 25.84 19.84
N TYR A 184 -20.64 27.03 19.34
CA TYR A 184 -20.26 28.18 20.17
C TYR A 184 -21.25 29.33 19.97
N PRO A 185 -21.80 29.92 21.06
CA PRO A 185 -22.80 30.99 20.96
C PRO A 185 -22.31 32.26 20.24
N ILE A 186 -21.03 32.62 20.42
CA ILE A 186 -20.40 33.79 19.78
C ILE A 186 -19.07 33.32 19.19
N PRO A 187 -19.08 32.71 18.00
CA PRO A 187 -17.88 32.21 17.37
C PRO A 187 -17.04 33.38 16.83
N THR A 188 -15.74 33.36 17.10
CA THR A 188 -14.81 34.39 16.61
C THR A 188 -13.66 33.77 15.81
N GLN A 189 -13.09 34.54 14.87
CA GLN A 189 -11.91 34.13 14.13
C GLN A 189 -10.70 33.86 15.05
N ALA A 190 -10.57 34.62 16.14
CA ALA A 190 -9.54 34.37 17.16
C ALA A 190 -9.75 33.02 17.87
N GLY A 191 -11.01 32.70 18.22
CA GLY A 191 -11.39 31.41 18.81
C GLY A 191 -11.09 30.24 17.88
N TRP A 192 -11.44 30.37 16.59
CA TRP A 192 -11.10 29.35 15.59
C TRP A 192 -9.59 29.19 15.43
N ARG A 193 -8.81 30.27 15.37
CA ARG A 193 -7.34 30.19 15.31
C ARG A 193 -6.74 29.45 16.51
N ARG A 194 -7.31 29.60 17.71
CA ARG A 194 -6.93 28.81 18.89
C ARG A 194 -7.28 27.34 18.70
N LYS A 195 -8.51 27.03 18.27
CA LYS A 195 -8.94 25.65 18.02
C LYS A 195 -8.08 24.95 16.97
N LEU A 196 -7.73 25.66 15.90
CA LEU A 196 -6.89 25.13 14.84
C LEU A 196 -5.48 24.78 15.35
N ARG A 197 -4.93 25.53 16.32
CA ARG A 197 -3.66 25.16 16.97
C ARG A 197 -3.77 23.84 17.73
N GLU A 198 -4.88 23.58 18.42
CA GLU A 198 -5.13 22.28 19.06
C GLU A 198 -5.26 21.16 18.02
N LEU A 199 -5.97 21.42 16.91
CA LEU A 199 -6.15 20.45 15.83
C LEU A 199 -4.83 20.06 15.15
N ARG A 200 -3.82 20.94 15.10
CA ARG A 200 -2.50 20.63 14.53
C ARG A 200 -1.81 19.44 15.20
N ALA A 201 -2.13 19.15 16.46
CA ALA A 201 -1.65 17.97 17.17
C ALA A 201 -2.41 16.67 16.80
N LYS A 202 -3.63 16.79 16.27
CA LYS A 202 -4.54 15.69 15.89
C LYS A 202 -4.72 15.62 14.37
N LYS A 203 -3.61 15.35 13.68
CA LYS A 203 -3.53 15.40 12.21
C LYS A 203 -4.47 14.40 11.53
N ASP A 204 -4.74 13.26 12.14
CA ASP A 204 -5.68 12.22 11.70
C ASP A 204 -7.12 12.72 11.48
N LEU A 205 -7.52 13.80 12.15
CA LEU A 205 -8.83 14.43 11.99
C LEU A 205 -9.02 15.13 10.64
N TYR A 206 -7.94 15.39 9.91
CA TYR A 206 -8.01 16.10 8.62
C TYR A 206 -6.97 15.68 7.58
N ARG A 207 -6.05 14.80 7.95
CA ARG A 207 -5.15 14.14 7.02
C ARG A 207 -5.68 12.77 6.66
N ASP A 208 -5.68 12.52 5.37
CA ASP A 208 -6.22 11.31 4.79
C ASP A 208 -5.10 10.40 4.30
N ARG A 209 -5.43 9.12 4.20
CA ARG A 209 -4.67 8.12 3.45
C ARG A 209 -5.61 7.43 2.48
N PHE A 210 -5.14 7.22 1.26
CA PHE A 210 -5.90 6.55 0.21
C PHE A 210 -4.96 6.10 -0.89
N VAL A 211 -5.41 5.16 -1.72
CA VAL A 211 -4.65 4.66 -2.86
C VAL A 211 -5.15 5.32 -4.14
N ILE A 212 -4.23 5.64 -5.04
CA ILE A 212 -4.53 5.89 -6.45
C ILE A 212 -4.01 4.67 -7.22
N ALA A 213 -4.86 4.01 -7.97
CA ALA A 213 -4.53 2.82 -8.74
C ALA A 213 -4.90 3.00 -10.21
N SER A 214 -4.02 2.58 -11.11
CA SER A 214 -4.35 2.43 -12.53
C SER A 214 -5.01 1.06 -12.79
N THR A 215 -5.64 0.89 -13.95
CA THR A 215 -6.05 -0.43 -14.45
C THR A 215 -5.04 -1.06 -15.43
N ALA A 216 -3.82 -0.52 -15.51
CA ALA A 216 -2.78 -1.08 -16.39
C ALA A 216 -2.34 -2.48 -15.92
N PRO A 217 -1.77 -3.33 -16.80
CA PRO A 217 -1.22 -4.62 -16.41
C PRO A 217 -0.26 -4.52 -15.21
N TYR A 218 -0.32 -5.48 -14.30
CA TYR A 218 0.54 -5.49 -13.11
C TYR A 218 2.00 -5.76 -13.50
N SER A 219 2.93 -5.01 -12.91
CA SER A 219 4.35 -5.00 -13.29
C SER A 219 4.63 -4.75 -14.79
N GLY A 220 3.68 -4.18 -15.52
CA GLY A 220 3.80 -3.97 -16.98
C GLY A 220 3.79 -5.27 -17.80
N VAL A 221 3.51 -6.43 -17.18
CA VAL A 221 3.55 -7.73 -17.87
C VAL A 221 2.32 -7.89 -18.76
N PRO A 222 2.49 -8.18 -20.07
CA PRO A 222 1.39 -8.50 -20.98
C PRO A 222 0.58 -9.75 -20.55
N ALA A 223 -0.66 -9.88 -21.02
CA ALA A 223 -1.54 -10.99 -20.61
C ALA A 223 -1.13 -12.35 -21.23
N ASP A 224 -0.67 -12.34 -22.48
CA ASP A 224 -0.19 -13.51 -23.23
C ASP A 224 1.01 -14.19 -22.55
N CYS A 225 1.89 -13.38 -21.94
CA CYS A 225 2.99 -13.82 -21.10
C CYS A 225 2.54 -14.74 -19.96
N LEU A 226 1.33 -14.54 -19.42
CA LEU A 226 0.78 -15.34 -18.33
C LEU A 226 -0.22 -16.41 -18.81
N GLY A 227 -0.39 -16.57 -20.13
CA GLY A 227 -1.40 -17.45 -20.71
C GLY A 227 -2.84 -17.00 -20.40
N LEU A 228 -3.08 -15.70 -20.24
CA LEU A 228 -4.37 -15.13 -19.91
C LEU A 228 -4.90 -14.21 -21.02
N ASP A 229 -6.22 -14.04 -21.08
CA ASP A 229 -6.81 -12.97 -21.89
C ASP A 229 -6.62 -11.60 -21.22
N ALA A 230 -6.59 -10.54 -22.05
CA ALA A 230 -6.36 -9.18 -21.59
C ALA A 230 -7.41 -8.67 -20.59
N GLY A 231 -8.67 -9.09 -20.73
CA GLY A 231 -9.76 -8.69 -19.84
C GLY A 231 -9.61 -9.28 -18.44
N SER A 232 -9.33 -10.59 -18.35
CA SER A 232 -9.06 -11.28 -17.09
C SER A 232 -7.79 -10.76 -16.44
N TRP A 233 -6.71 -10.59 -17.21
CA TRP A 233 -5.47 -10.05 -16.64
C TRP A 233 -5.64 -8.62 -16.11
N LYS A 234 -6.44 -7.77 -16.77
CA LYS A 234 -6.78 -6.43 -16.26
C LYS A 234 -7.48 -6.49 -14.90
N ARG A 235 -8.44 -7.41 -14.72
CA ARG A 235 -9.16 -7.58 -13.42
C ARG A 235 -8.24 -8.10 -12.32
N LEU A 236 -7.43 -9.11 -12.64
CA LEU A 236 -6.47 -9.70 -11.70
C LEU A 236 -5.37 -8.69 -11.33
N SER A 237 -4.83 -7.96 -12.31
CA SER A 237 -3.84 -6.90 -12.09
C SER A 237 -4.33 -5.82 -11.13
N LEU A 238 -5.59 -5.39 -11.27
CA LEU A 238 -6.20 -4.42 -10.37
C LEU A 238 -6.34 -4.99 -8.94
N THR A 239 -6.74 -6.26 -8.82
CA THR A 239 -6.85 -6.93 -7.52
C THR A 239 -5.48 -7.02 -6.84
N ILE A 240 -4.47 -7.55 -7.54
CA ILE A 240 -3.09 -7.65 -7.04
C ILE A 240 -2.61 -6.27 -6.57
N ARG A 241 -2.81 -5.23 -7.38
CA ARG A 241 -2.36 -3.87 -7.09
C ARG A 241 -3.02 -3.27 -5.85
N ILE A 242 -4.34 -3.39 -5.72
CA ILE A 242 -5.07 -2.84 -4.57
C ILE A 242 -4.62 -3.55 -3.29
N GLU A 243 -4.49 -4.87 -3.34
CA GLU A 243 -4.09 -5.68 -2.19
C GLU A 243 -2.63 -5.49 -1.81
N HIS A 244 -1.74 -5.32 -2.79
CA HIS A 244 -0.34 -4.96 -2.60
C HIS A 244 -0.21 -3.64 -1.82
N GLU A 245 -0.88 -2.57 -2.29
CA GLU A 245 -0.90 -1.28 -1.58
C GLU A 245 -1.61 -1.37 -0.21
N SER A 246 -2.64 -2.20 -0.10
CA SER A 246 -3.34 -2.45 1.16
C SER A 246 -2.46 -3.16 2.17
N MET A 247 -1.56 -4.04 1.74
CA MET A 247 -0.56 -4.64 2.61
C MET A 247 0.48 -3.64 3.07
N HIS A 248 0.94 -2.73 2.20
CA HIS A 248 1.80 -1.64 2.64
C HIS A 248 1.12 -0.72 3.67
N TYR A 249 -0.17 -0.42 3.47
CA TYR A 249 -0.96 0.29 4.48
C TYR A 249 -1.03 -0.49 5.80
N PHE A 250 -1.31 -1.79 5.73
CA PHE A 250 -1.37 -2.67 6.90
C PHE A 250 -0.03 -2.73 7.65
N THR A 251 1.07 -3.05 6.97
CA THR A 251 2.39 -3.17 7.61
C THR A 251 2.85 -1.84 8.19
N ARG A 252 2.56 -0.71 7.53
CA ARG A 252 2.87 0.61 8.10
C ARG A 252 2.07 0.89 9.36
N ARG A 253 0.76 0.63 9.34
CA ARG A 253 -0.16 0.96 10.44
C ARG A 253 0.03 0.02 11.63
N VAL A 254 0.30 -1.25 11.40
CA VAL A 254 0.36 -2.30 12.43
C VAL A 254 1.78 -2.60 12.85
N LEU A 255 2.74 -2.64 11.93
CA LEU A 255 4.11 -3.11 12.18
C LEU A 255 5.17 -2.01 12.04
N GLY A 256 4.75 -0.75 11.87
CA GLY A 256 5.63 0.42 11.84
C GLY A 256 6.50 0.58 10.59
N SER A 257 6.57 -0.42 9.71
CA SER A 257 7.42 -0.42 8.51
C SER A 257 6.62 -0.48 7.21
N MET A 258 7.05 0.32 6.25
CA MET A 258 6.70 0.25 4.83
C MET A 258 7.91 0.82 4.10
N LYS A 259 8.82 -0.05 3.70
CA LYS A 259 10.03 0.31 2.96
C LYS A 259 9.98 -0.29 1.57
N ASN A 260 10.64 0.33 0.60
CA ASN A 260 10.85 -0.26 -0.72
C ASN A 260 12.01 -1.26 -0.66
N ARG A 261 11.82 -2.32 0.14
CA ARG A 261 12.79 -3.42 0.31
C ARG A 261 12.15 -4.72 -0.11
N LEU A 262 12.99 -5.66 -0.51
CA LEU A 262 12.55 -6.93 -1.06
C LEU A 262 11.56 -7.69 -0.15
N LEU A 263 11.78 -7.75 1.17
CA LEU A 263 10.86 -8.46 2.07
C LEU A 263 9.46 -7.80 2.09
N ASP A 264 9.39 -6.48 2.24
CA ASP A 264 8.13 -5.72 2.20
C ASP A 264 7.36 -5.98 0.88
N GLU A 265 8.08 -5.99 -0.24
CA GLU A 265 7.53 -6.18 -1.59
C GLU A 265 7.10 -7.63 -1.82
N LEU A 266 7.86 -8.62 -1.35
CA LEU A 266 7.48 -10.03 -1.40
C LEU A 266 6.20 -10.30 -0.58
N ILE A 267 6.06 -9.66 0.58
CA ILE A 267 4.84 -9.75 1.41
C ILE A 267 3.64 -9.17 0.66
N ALA A 268 3.81 -7.98 0.07
CA ALA A 268 2.74 -7.30 -0.67
C ALA A 268 2.34 -8.07 -1.95
N ASP A 269 3.32 -8.59 -2.69
CA ASP A 269 3.10 -9.44 -3.87
C ASP A 269 2.44 -10.77 -3.49
N TYR A 270 2.87 -11.42 -2.39
CA TYR A 270 2.22 -12.62 -1.86
C TYR A 270 0.74 -12.39 -1.64
N ALA A 271 0.41 -11.31 -0.92
CA ALA A 271 -0.98 -10.99 -0.61
C ALA A 271 -1.81 -10.70 -1.86
N GLY A 272 -1.27 -9.90 -2.77
CA GLY A 272 -1.96 -9.56 -4.01
C GLY A 272 -2.21 -10.77 -4.90
N ILE A 273 -1.21 -11.62 -5.09
CA ILE A 273 -1.31 -12.82 -5.94
C ILE A 273 -2.27 -13.85 -5.33
N VAL A 274 -2.16 -14.10 -4.01
CA VAL A 274 -3.08 -15.01 -3.31
C VAL A 274 -4.51 -14.51 -3.39
N ARG A 275 -4.75 -13.21 -3.17
CA ARG A 275 -6.10 -12.66 -3.27
C ARG A 275 -6.67 -12.78 -4.69
N ALA A 276 -5.85 -12.53 -5.70
CA ALA A 276 -6.29 -12.54 -7.09
C ALA A 276 -6.53 -13.95 -7.62
N THR A 277 -5.75 -14.94 -7.20
CA THR A 277 -5.75 -16.28 -7.82
C THR A 277 -6.15 -17.41 -6.86
N GLY A 278 -6.35 -17.12 -5.57
CA GLY A 278 -6.66 -18.09 -4.52
C GLY A 278 -5.45 -18.82 -3.95
N ARG A 279 -4.27 -18.71 -4.59
CA ARG A 279 -3.01 -19.31 -4.15
C ARG A 279 -1.83 -18.43 -4.55
N PHE A 280 -0.66 -18.65 -3.96
CA PHE A 280 0.55 -18.00 -4.45
C PHE A 280 1.01 -18.67 -5.74
N ARG A 281 1.55 -17.87 -6.67
CA ARG A 281 2.00 -18.29 -8.01
C ARG A 281 3.44 -17.86 -8.19
N ALA A 282 4.38 -18.79 -8.02
CA ALA A 282 5.81 -18.52 -8.13
C ALA A 282 6.17 -18.02 -9.53
N ASP A 283 5.61 -18.67 -10.56
CA ASP A 283 5.82 -18.29 -11.97
C ASP A 283 5.43 -16.84 -12.28
N TRP A 284 4.40 -16.32 -11.61
CA TRP A 284 4.00 -14.91 -11.73
C TRP A 284 4.96 -13.98 -10.99
N ALA A 285 5.26 -14.30 -9.73
CA ALA A 285 6.15 -13.49 -8.90
C ALA A 285 7.56 -13.38 -9.52
N LEU A 286 8.14 -14.50 -9.98
CA LEU A 286 9.44 -14.51 -10.65
C LEU A 286 9.41 -13.66 -11.92
N ARG A 287 8.35 -13.75 -12.73
CA ARG A 287 8.21 -12.90 -13.93
C ARG A 287 8.13 -11.42 -13.61
N PHE A 288 7.41 -11.03 -12.56
CA PHE A 288 7.35 -9.63 -12.12
C PHE A 288 8.72 -9.11 -11.71
N LEU A 289 9.53 -9.96 -11.11
CA LEU A 289 10.88 -9.65 -10.65
C LEU A 289 11.94 -9.69 -11.76
N GLY A 290 11.66 -10.30 -12.92
CA GLY A 290 12.63 -10.50 -14.01
C GLY A 290 13.44 -11.80 -13.88
N LEU A 291 12.92 -12.78 -13.14
CA LEU A 291 13.55 -14.07 -12.83
C LEU A 291 12.80 -15.27 -13.44
N GLU A 292 11.90 -15.04 -14.40
CA GLU A 292 11.12 -16.12 -15.05
C GLU A 292 11.97 -17.18 -15.77
N SER A 293 13.21 -16.84 -16.14
CA SER A 293 14.17 -17.72 -16.82
C SER A 293 15.42 -17.95 -15.99
N TYR A 294 15.33 -17.81 -14.65
CA TYR A 294 16.46 -18.00 -13.74
C TYR A 294 17.23 -19.30 -14.07
N PRO A 295 18.58 -19.27 -14.20
CA PRO A 295 19.50 -18.24 -13.69
C PRO A 295 19.63 -16.96 -14.54
N ASP A 296 19.01 -16.91 -15.72
CA ASP A 296 19.07 -15.71 -16.56
C ASP A 296 18.13 -14.62 -16.03
N TYR A 297 18.69 -13.44 -15.73
CA TYR A 297 17.96 -12.28 -15.24
C TYR A 297 17.56 -11.34 -16.38
N ARG A 298 16.27 -11.02 -16.50
CA ARG A 298 15.76 -10.03 -17.46
C ARG A 298 15.90 -8.61 -16.91
N SER A 299 16.70 -7.80 -17.60
CA SER A 299 16.82 -6.37 -17.28
C SER A 299 15.48 -5.63 -17.37
N GLY A 300 15.28 -4.66 -16.48
CA GLY A 300 14.02 -3.94 -16.31
C GLY A 300 12.97 -4.70 -15.48
N GLY A 301 13.34 -5.86 -14.90
CA GLY A 301 12.53 -6.53 -13.88
C GLY A 301 12.44 -5.70 -12.59
N ARG A 302 11.37 -5.88 -11.81
CA ARG A 302 11.16 -5.09 -10.57
C ARG A 302 12.27 -5.27 -9.54
N LEU A 303 13.03 -6.37 -9.60
CA LEU A 303 14.11 -6.63 -8.64
C LEU A 303 15.20 -5.54 -8.66
N GLU A 304 15.42 -4.88 -9.80
CA GLU A 304 16.32 -3.72 -9.91
C GLU A 304 15.94 -2.57 -8.97
N HIS A 305 14.64 -2.34 -8.74
CA HIS A 305 14.15 -1.30 -7.84
C HIS A 305 14.41 -1.60 -6.37
N TYR A 306 14.78 -2.85 -6.06
CA TYR A 306 14.99 -3.32 -4.69
C TYR A 306 16.48 -3.47 -4.36
N ARG A 307 17.41 -2.96 -5.18
CA ARG A 307 18.85 -3.02 -4.87
C ARG A 307 19.27 -2.23 -3.61
N GLY A 308 18.40 -1.40 -3.05
CA GLY A 308 18.73 -0.58 -1.89
C GLY A 308 19.38 0.76 -2.28
N ASP A 309 19.67 1.57 -1.26
CA ASP A 309 20.34 2.87 -1.39
C ASP A 309 21.37 3.02 -0.25
N PRO A 310 22.69 2.95 -0.53
CA PRO A 310 23.29 2.68 -1.84
C PRO A 310 22.92 1.28 -2.38
N PRO A 311 22.99 1.07 -3.71
CA PRO A 311 22.64 -0.21 -4.30
C PRO A 311 23.63 -1.30 -3.91
N LEU A 312 23.12 -2.53 -3.77
CA LEU A 312 23.90 -3.75 -3.57
C LEU A 312 24.96 -3.90 -4.68
N SER A 313 26.12 -4.44 -4.30
CA SER A 313 27.16 -4.88 -5.22
C SER A 313 26.61 -5.91 -6.21
N ASP A 314 27.20 -5.99 -7.41
CA ASP A 314 26.74 -6.95 -8.43
C ASP A 314 26.90 -8.42 -8.00
N GLY A 315 27.86 -8.69 -7.11
CA GLY A 315 28.01 -9.99 -6.46
C GLY A 315 26.85 -10.31 -5.53
N ALA A 316 26.58 -9.41 -4.57
CA ALA A 316 25.43 -9.55 -3.67
C ALA A 316 24.09 -9.58 -4.40
N PHE A 317 23.94 -8.81 -5.49
CA PHE A 317 22.73 -8.82 -6.30
C PHE A 317 22.50 -10.17 -7.00
N ARG A 318 23.55 -10.82 -7.51
CA ARG A 318 23.43 -12.18 -8.09
C ARG A 318 23.02 -13.20 -7.03
N VAL A 319 23.58 -13.12 -5.83
CA VAL A 319 23.16 -13.98 -4.70
C VAL A 319 21.71 -13.66 -4.31
N LEU A 320 21.30 -12.39 -4.29
CA LEU A 320 19.93 -11.98 -4.00
C LEU A 320 18.93 -12.60 -4.99
N GLN A 321 19.27 -12.68 -6.28
CA GLN A 321 18.42 -13.36 -7.28
C GLN A 321 18.18 -14.82 -6.89
N SER A 322 19.24 -15.57 -6.57
CA SER A 322 19.14 -16.96 -6.10
C SER A 322 18.32 -17.09 -4.82
N LEU A 323 18.51 -16.15 -3.88
CA LEU A 323 17.79 -16.10 -2.62
C LEU A 323 16.29 -15.90 -2.83
N VAL A 324 15.92 -14.95 -3.68
CA VAL A 324 14.53 -14.61 -4.01
C VAL A 324 13.85 -15.75 -4.75
N THR A 325 14.53 -16.38 -5.72
CA THR A 325 13.97 -17.52 -6.45
C THR A 325 13.55 -18.62 -5.49
N ARG A 326 14.45 -19.02 -4.57
CA ARG A 326 14.14 -20.04 -3.55
C ARG A 326 13.05 -19.59 -2.59
N ALA A 327 13.06 -18.33 -2.16
CA ALA A 327 12.03 -17.80 -1.27
C ALA A 327 10.63 -17.85 -1.91
N VAL A 328 10.53 -17.47 -3.19
CA VAL A 328 9.28 -17.48 -3.95
C VAL A 328 8.77 -18.92 -4.17
N GLU A 329 9.64 -19.87 -4.51
CA GLU A 329 9.29 -21.29 -4.63
C GLU A 329 8.81 -21.88 -3.29
N ASN A 330 9.50 -21.56 -2.19
CA ASN A 330 9.10 -21.98 -0.84
C ASN A 330 7.74 -21.40 -0.42
N LEU A 331 7.44 -20.15 -0.80
CA LEU A 331 6.14 -19.53 -0.55
C LEU A 331 5.02 -20.19 -1.36
N GLU A 332 5.31 -20.66 -2.57
CA GLU A 332 4.34 -21.44 -3.36
C GLU A 332 4.11 -22.81 -2.73
N ALA A 333 5.16 -23.50 -2.28
CA ALA A 333 5.05 -24.77 -1.56
C ALA A 333 4.23 -24.60 -0.26
N TRP A 334 4.46 -23.51 0.49
CA TRP A 334 3.63 -23.15 1.65
C TRP A 334 2.17 -22.94 1.26
N SER A 335 1.91 -22.15 0.21
CA SER A 335 0.55 -21.88 -0.26
C SER A 335 -0.17 -23.15 -0.74
N ALA A 336 0.56 -24.08 -1.36
CA ALA A 336 0.01 -25.34 -1.87
C ALA A 336 -0.32 -26.34 -0.75
N ALA A 337 0.39 -26.29 0.38
CA ALA A 337 0.13 -27.15 1.54
C ALA A 337 -1.23 -26.89 2.20
N GLY A 338 -1.94 -25.82 1.86
CA GLY A 338 -3.35 -25.59 2.24
C GLY A 338 -3.59 -25.23 3.71
N ASP A 339 -2.54 -25.16 4.54
CA ASP A 339 -2.63 -24.91 5.98
C ASP A 339 -3.35 -23.59 6.34
N ASP A 340 -3.28 -22.58 5.46
CA ASP A 340 -3.91 -21.27 5.67
C ASP A 340 -5.03 -20.95 4.64
N ALA A 341 -5.02 -21.53 3.43
CA ALA A 341 -6.01 -21.22 2.38
C ALA A 341 -7.45 -21.65 2.74
N THR A 342 -7.61 -22.60 3.65
CA THR A 342 -8.91 -23.10 4.13
C THR A 342 -9.52 -22.26 5.26
N ARG A 343 -8.76 -21.31 5.83
CA ARG A 343 -9.18 -20.50 6.98
C ARG A 343 -9.55 -19.08 6.51
N PRO A 344 -10.68 -18.50 6.98
CA PRO A 344 -11.08 -17.13 6.63
C PRO A 344 -9.98 -16.07 6.87
N ASP A 345 -9.13 -16.28 7.88
CA ASP A 345 -8.04 -15.36 8.26
C ASP A 345 -6.62 -15.91 7.92
N GLY A 346 -6.52 -17.04 7.22
CA GLY A 346 -5.21 -17.70 7.03
C GLY A 346 -4.24 -16.85 6.19
N HIS A 347 -4.76 -16.12 5.20
CA HIS A 347 -3.95 -15.20 4.40
C HIS A 347 -3.23 -14.14 5.26
N ILE A 348 -3.94 -13.45 6.15
CA ILE A 348 -3.31 -12.40 6.97
C ILE A 348 -2.38 -12.99 8.03
N ARG A 349 -2.67 -14.20 8.51
CA ARG A 349 -1.76 -14.94 9.39
C ARG A 349 -0.44 -15.27 8.69
N THR A 350 -0.48 -15.71 7.42
CA THR A 350 0.74 -15.92 6.62
C THR A 350 1.51 -14.61 6.46
N VAL A 351 0.85 -13.52 6.05
CA VAL A 351 1.48 -12.21 5.87
C VAL A 351 2.22 -11.78 7.15
N VAL A 352 1.58 -11.90 8.30
CA VAL A 352 2.17 -11.54 9.59
C VAL A 352 3.25 -12.54 10.05
N ALA A 353 3.17 -13.81 9.63
CA ALA A 353 4.25 -14.76 9.85
C ALA A 353 5.50 -14.39 9.05
N MET A 354 5.34 -13.99 7.78
CA MET A 354 6.43 -13.54 6.92
C MET A 354 7.15 -12.31 7.51
N THR A 355 6.43 -11.40 8.17
CA THR A 355 7.04 -10.21 8.81
C THR A 355 7.93 -10.55 10.01
N ARG A 356 7.93 -11.80 10.50
CA ARG A 356 8.81 -12.28 11.58
C ARG A 356 10.06 -13.01 11.07
N LEU A 357 10.19 -13.16 9.76
CA LEU A 357 11.26 -13.87 9.08
C LEU A 357 12.10 -12.89 8.26
N THR A 358 13.26 -13.32 7.80
CA THR A 358 14.04 -12.60 6.77
C THR A 358 13.92 -13.29 5.41
N VAL A 359 14.46 -12.68 4.36
CA VAL A 359 14.50 -13.32 3.03
C VAL A 359 15.33 -14.61 3.09
N GLU A 360 16.41 -14.66 3.89
CA GLU A 360 17.18 -15.90 4.09
C GLU A 360 16.37 -17.00 4.77
N ASP A 361 15.56 -16.66 5.78
CA ASP A 361 14.67 -17.63 6.41
C ASP A 361 13.63 -18.18 5.43
N LEU A 362 13.12 -17.33 4.52
CA LEU A 362 12.17 -17.74 3.49
C LEU A 362 12.83 -18.59 2.39
N ALA A 363 14.13 -18.40 2.14
CA ALA A 363 14.90 -19.17 1.16
C ALA A 363 15.51 -20.47 1.71
N ALA A 364 15.53 -20.63 3.05
CA ALA A 364 16.10 -21.80 3.70
C ALA A 364 15.43 -23.11 3.27
N ALA A 365 16.16 -24.23 3.32
CA ALA A 365 15.62 -25.54 2.95
C ALA A 365 14.43 -25.98 3.83
N ASP A 366 14.35 -25.46 5.05
CA ASP A 366 13.27 -25.71 6.01
C ASP A 366 12.30 -24.53 6.15
N ALA A 367 12.23 -23.63 5.16
CA ALA A 367 11.39 -22.41 5.18
C ALA A 367 9.91 -22.68 5.52
N VAL A 368 9.31 -23.73 4.93
CA VAL A 368 7.92 -24.13 5.23
C VAL A 368 7.72 -24.43 6.72
N ARG A 369 8.72 -25.05 7.37
CA ARG A 369 8.69 -25.34 8.82
C ARG A 369 8.80 -24.04 9.63
N ARG A 370 9.66 -23.11 9.21
CA ARG A 370 9.83 -21.78 9.85
C ARG A 370 8.56 -20.95 9.74
N LEU A 371 7.97 -20.87 8.55
CA LEU A 371 6.67 -20.22 8.30
C LEU A 371 5.59 -20.80 9.20
N ARG A 372 5.49 -22.13 9.30
CA ARG A 372 4.52 -22.79 10.19
C ARG A 372 4.74 -22.42 11.66
N ALA A 373 5.98 -22.34 12.12
CA ALA A 373 6.30 -21.92 13.49
C ALA A 373 5.93 -20.44 13.74
N ALA A 374 6.29 -19.55 12.82
CA ALA A 374 5.95 -18.13 12.88
C ALA A 374 4.43 -17.92 12.86
N ALA A 375 3.70 -18.61 11.97
CA ALA A 375 2.24 -18.54 11.88
C ALA A 375 1.55 -19.03 13.16
N ARG A 376 2.08 -20.06 13.84
CA ARG A 376 1.56 -20.49 15.16
C ARG A 376 1.76 -19.42 16.23
N ALA A 377 2.90 -18.73 16.25
CA ALA A 377 3.17 -17.67 17.22
C ALA A 377 2.26 -16.44 17.03
N VAL A 378 1.76 -16.21 15.82
CA VAL A 378 0.87 -15.10 15.48
C VAL A 378 -0.61 -15.42 15.74
N ALA A 379 -1.00 -16.69 15.72
CA ALA A 379 -2.39 -17.14 15.81
C ALA A 379 -3.25 -16.49 16.93
N PRO A 380 -2.73 -16.15 18.13
CA PRO A 380 -3.53 -15.48 19.16
C PRO A 380 -4.03 -14.07 18.77
N HIS A 381 -3.38 -13.41 17.81
CA HIS A 381 -3.61 -12.01 17.44
C HIS A 381 -4.49 -11.84 16.19
N VAL A 382 -4.71 -12.93 15.45
CA VAL A 382 -5.44 -12.95 14.18
C VAL A 382 -6.65 -13.88 14.33
N GLY A 383 -7.87 -13.35 14.21
CA GLY A 383 -9.11 -14.14 14.25
C GLY A 383 -9.88 -14.16 15.60
N ARG A 384 -9.63 -13.23 16.53
CA ARG A 384 -10.61 -12.95 17.59
C ARG A 384 -11.72 -12.07 17.03
N ALA A 385 -12.72 -12.69 16.39
CA ALA A 385 -14.02 -12.05 16.29
C ALA A 385 -14.46 -11.62 17.71
N PRO A 386 -15.04 -10.43 17.90
CA PRO A 386 -15.57 -10.06 19.21
C PRO A 386 -16.55 -11.15 19.64
N ARG A 387 -16.32 -11.74 20.83
CA ARG A 387 -17.38 -12.55 21.46
C ARG A 387 -18.61 -11.65 21.51
N PRO A 388 -19.79 -12.09 21.02
CA PRO A 388 -20.99 -11.34 21.28
C PRO A 388 -21.06 -11.16 22.80
N VAL A 389 -21.09 -9.91 23.23
CA VAL A 389 -21.47 -9.59 24.60
C VAL A 389 -22.92 -10.03 24.66
N HIS A 390 -23.14 -11.28 25.09
CA HIS A 390 -24.47 -11.74 25.43
C HIS A 390 -25.00 -10.72 26.43
N ALA A 391 -26.06 -10.02 26.03
CA ALA A 391 -26.91 -9.32 26.98
C ALA A 391 -27.20 -10.32 28.09
N ARG A 392 -26.77 -10.00 29.31
CA ARG A 392 -27.22 -10.76 30.48
C ARG A 392 -28.75 -10.72 30.46
N PRO A 393 -29.44 -11.86 30.53
CA PRO A 393 -30.86 -11.83 30.75
C PRO A 393 -31.13 -11.43 32.20
N ALA A 394 -32.19 -10.64 32.36
CA ALA A 394 -32.74 -9.98 33.55
C ALA A 394 -32.21 -8.56 33.80
#